data_AF-A0A958K5L7-F1
#
_entry.id   AF-A0A958K5L7-F1
#
_cell.length_a   1.000
_cell.length_b   1.000
_cell.length_c   1.000
_cell.angle_alpha   90.00
_cell.angle_beta   90.00
_cell.angle_gamma   90.00
#
_symmetry.space_group_name_H-M   'P 1'
#
loop_
_entity.id
_entity.type
_entity.pdbx_description
1 polymer ?
#
loop_
_entity_poly.entity_id
_entity_poly.type
_entity_poly.pdbx_seq_one_letter_code
_entity_poly.pdbx_strand_id
1 'polypeptide(L)'
;QDDDVSAYIPTNVISITDGQIFLQADLFDSGIRPAVNVGLSVSRVGGAAQIKAMKKVAGTLRLDLAQYRELQAFAQFGSDLDAATQSQLARGERLVEILKQPQYKPMPVELQVASVFAVNQGHTDNLEVGQVLAFEEGLHAYLKANASDLLKSIKDTGKLEDDVVDGLNKAMSDFQKQFAAGASAAAISNSADNTASASA
;
A
#
# COMPACT_ATOMS: atom_id res chain seq x y z
N GLN A 1 -28.58 1.39 -10.05
CA GLN A 1 -28.86 2.81 -10.36
C GLN A 1 -27.55 3.56 -10.14
N ASP A 2 -26.54 3.25 -10.95
CA ASP A 2 -25.20 3.05 -10.40
C ASP A 2 -24.21 4.12 -10.89
N ASP A 3 -23.54 4.78 -9.94
CA ASP A 3 -22.37 5.64 -10.13
C ASP A 3 -22.52 7.01 -10.84
N ASP A 4 -23.75 7.49 -11.09
CA ASP A 4 -23.94 8.82 -11.72
C ASP A 4 -23.73 9.99 -10.73
N VAL A 5 -22.49 10.46 -10.65
CA VAL A 5 -22.08 11.67 -9.91
C VAL A 5 -22.64 12.98 -10.47
N SER A 6 -23.20 12.97 -11.68
CA SER A 6 -23.79 14.17 -12.31
C SER A 6 -25.24 14.42 -11.91
N ALA A 7 -25.86 13.49 -11.18
CA ALA A 7 -27.20 13.66 -10.67
C ALA A 7 -27.29 14.85 -9.70
N TYR A 8 -28.46 15.49 -9.66
CA TYR A 8 -28.71 16.72 -8.89
C TYR A 8 -28.36 16.57 -7.40
N ILE A 9 -28.74 15.46 -6.77
CA ILE A 9 -28.49 15.24 -5.35
C ILE A 9 -26.99 15.02 -5.07
N PRO A 10 -26.27 14.07 -5.72
CA PRO A 10 -24.82 13.93 -5.57
C PRO A 10 -24.05 15.22 -5.85
N THR A 11 -24.40 15.97 -6.90
CA THR A 11 -23.72 17.22 -7.24
C THR A 11 -23.84 18.26 -6.13
N ASN A 12 -25.03 18.40 -5.54
CA ASN A 12 -25.25 19.31 -4.42
C ASN A 12 -24.51 18.87 -3.15
N VAL A 13 -24.46 17.57 -2.87
CA VAL A 13 -23.71 17.07 -1.71
C VAL A 13 -22.21 17.30 -1.91
N ILE A 14 -21.68 17.01 -3.10
CA ILE A 14 -20.27 17.26 -3.44
C ILE A 14 -19.92 18.73 -3.33
N SER A 15 -20.81 19.66 -3.70
CA SER A 15 -20.52 21.09 -3.61
C SER A 15 -20.44 21.58 -2.15
N ILE A 16 -21.25 21.01 -1.25
CA ILE A 16 -21.31 21.39 0.16
C ILE A 16 -20.16 20.80 0.98
N THR A 17 -19.74 19.55 0.74
CA THR A 17 -18.74 18.89 1.58
C THR A 17 -17.30 19.32 1.30
N ASP A 18 -16.43 19.25 2.31
CA ASP A 18 -14.99 19.55 2.19
C ASP A 18 -14.17 18.45 1.51
N GLY A 19 -14.84 17.52 0.84
CA GLY A 19 -14.25 16.34 0.24
C GLY A 19 -15.26 15.22 0.11
N GLN A 20 -14.87 14.18 -0.60
CA GLN A 20 -15.67 13.00 -0.84
C GLN A 20 -14.78 11.76 -0.88
N ILE A 21 -15.32 10.66 -0.34
CA ILE A 21 -14.76 9.32 -0.50
C ILE A 21 -15.73 8.57 -1.41
N PHE A 22 -15.26 8.23 -2.59
CA PHE A 22 -16.06 7.54 -3.59
C PHE A 22 -15.76 6.05 -3.55
N LEU A 23 -16.79 5.24 -3.32
CA LEU A 23 -16.67 3.78 -3.22
C LEU A 23 -17.29 3.15 -4.46
N GLN A 24 -16.56 2.25 -5.13
CA GLN A 24 -17.02 1.59 -6.35
C GLN A 24 -17.20 0.09 -6.14
N ALA A 25 -18.27 -0.46 -6.71
CA ALA A 25 -18.56 -1.89 -6.66
C ALA A 25 -17.48 -2.72 -7.38
N ASP A 26 -17.02 -2.28 -8.56
CA ASP A 26 -15.98 -2.97 -9.33
C ASP A 26 -14.67 -3.15 -8.55
N LEU A 27 -14.29 -2.15 -7.75
CA LEU A 27 -13.13 -2.24 -6.86
C LEU A 27 -13.37 -3.24 -5.73
N PHE A 28 -14.59 -3.28 -5.18
CA PHE A 28 -14.95 -4.21 -4.13
C PHE A 28 -14.93 -5.67 -4.62
N ASP A 29 -15.43 -5.90 -5.83
CA ASP A 29 -15.52 -7.21 -6.46
C ASP A 29 -14.15 -7.72 -6.93
N SER A 30 -13.25 -6.82 -7.34
CA SER A 30 -11.83 -7.14 -7.61
C SER A 30 -10.98 -7.35 -6.34
N GLY A 31 -11.58 -7.30 -5.16
CA GLY A 31 -10.92 -7.60 -3.89
C GLY A 31 -10.17 -6.43 -3.26
N ILE A 32 -10.33 -5.20 -3.78
CA ILE A 32 -9.79 -3.99 -3.14
C ILE A 32 -10.76 -3.55 -2.04
N ARG A 33 -10.32 -3.68 -0.79
CA ARG A 33 -11.12 -3.36 0.39
C ARG A 33 -10.26 -2.53 1.35
N PRO A 34 -10.63 -1.29 1.70
CA PRO A 34 -11.83 -0.55 1.28
C PRO A 34 -11.79 -0.13 -0.19
N ALA A 35 -12.95 -0.16 -0.87
CA ALA A 35 -13.08 0.04 -2.31
C ALA A 35 -13.03 1.52 -2.74
N VAL A 36 -12.04 2.27 -2.25
CA VAL A 36 -11.91 3.71 -2.48
C VAL A 36 -11.36 4.00 -3.86
N ASN A 37 -12.08 4.75 -4.68
CA ASN A 37 -11.56 5.28 -5.94
C ASN A 37 -10.71 6.53 -5.66
N VAL A 38 -9.39 6.39 -5.74
CA VAL A 38 -8.43 7.47 -5.46
C VAL A 38 -8.46 8.61 -6.49
N GLY A 39 -8.94 8.35 -7.71
CA GLY A 39 -9.09 9.37 -8.75
C GLY A 39 -10.27 10.31 -8.51
N LEU A 40 -11.43 9.75 -8.13
CA LEU A 40 -12.68 10.50 -7.88
C LEU A 40 -12.78 11.03 -6.45
N SER A 41 -12.11 10.37 -5.50
CA SER A 41 -12.08 10.82 -4.10
C SER A 41 -11.18 12.03 -3.94
N VAL A 42 -11.67 13.03 -3.20
CA VAL A 42 -10.96 14.30 -3.01
C VAL A 42 -11.08 14.73 -1.56
N SER A 43 -10.02 15.36 -1.04
CA SER A 43 -10.06 16.12 0.21
C SER A 43 -9.67 17.55 -0.10
N ARG A 44 -10.55 18.53 0.20
CA ARG A 44 -10.28 19.96 0.03
C ARG A 44 -9.32 20.49 1.11
N VAL A 45 -9.29 19.84 2.28
CA VAL A 45 -8.34 20.17 3.37
C VAL A 45 -6.94 19.65 3.03
N GLY A 46 -6.84 18.54 2.32
CA GLY A 46 -5.59 17.97 1.82
C GLY A 46 -4.59 17.64 2.93
N GLY A 47 -3.30 17.88 2.66
CA GLY A 47 -2.21 17.57 3.58
C GLY A 47 -2.16 18.40 4.87
N ALA A 48 -3.04 19.38 5.05
CA ALA A 48 -3.15 20.13 6.31
C ALA A 48 -3.78 19.29 7.43
N ALA A 49 -4.58 18.26 7.08
CA ALA A 49 -5.17 17.33 8.03
C ALA A 49 -4.23 16.18 8.43
N GLN A 50 -3.01 16.13 7.88
CA GLN A 50 -2.06 15.03 8.09
C GLN A 50 -0.91 15.45 9.02
N ILE A 51 -0.41 14.48 9.80
CA ILE A 51 0.87 14.66 10.50
C ILE A 51 2.00 14.82 9.48
N LYS A 52 3.06 15.54 9.84
CA LYS A 52 4.18 15.83 8.92
C LYS A 52 4.82 14.56 8.37
N ALA A 53 4.93 13.51 9.20
CA ALA A 53 5.41 12.19 8.80
C ALA A 53 4.57 11.60 7.64
N MET A 54 3.24 11.56 7.81
CA MET A 54 2.32 11.05 6.78
C MET A 54 2.37 11.91 5.51
N LYS A 55 2.43 13.24 5.63
CA LYS A 55 2.54 14.13 4.48
C LYS A 55 3.83 13.89 3.68
N LYS A 56 4.96 13.60 4.36
CA LYS A 56 6.26 13.32 3.72
C LYS A 56 6.19 12.02 2.90
N VAL A 57 5.51 10.99 3.40
CA VAL A 57 5.44 9.68 2.73
C VAL A 57 4.28 9.58 1.72
N ALA A 58 3.11 10.12 2.03
CA ALA A 58 1.92 10.00 1.19
C ALA A 58 1.81 11.10 0.11
N GLY A 59 2.77 12.04 0.05
CA GLY A 59 2.72 13.20 -0.85
C GLY A 59 2.68 12.84 -2.34
N THR A 60 3.39 11.79 -2.75
CA THR A 60 3.41 11.29 -4.14
C THR A 60 2.38 10.19 -4.38
N LEU A 61 1.90 9.54 -3.32
CA LEU A 61 1.04 8.35 -3.38
C LEU A 61 -0.17 8.50 -4.31
N ARG A 62 -0.84 9.66 -4.26
CA ARG A 62 -1.99 9.93 -5.13
C ARG A 62 -1.59 10.00 -6.61
N LEU A 63 -0.47 10.65 -6.91
CA LEU A 63 0.03 10.78 -8.27
C LEU A 63 0.49 9.42 -8.81
N ASP A 64 1.20 8.66 -7.98
CA ASP A 64 1.72 7.33 -8.32
C ASP A 64 0.56 6.36 -8.62
N LEU A 65 -0.52 6.40 -7.81
CA LEU A 65 -1.73 5.60 -8.05
C LEU A 65 -2.51 6.02 -9.30
N ALA A 66 -2.57 7.32 -9.59
CA ALA A 66 -3.23 7.82 -10.78
C ALA A 66 -2.49 7.35 -12.04
N GLN A 67 -1.17 7.52 -12.06
CA GLN A 67 -0.30 7.04 -13.13
C GLN A 67 -0.40 5.52 -13.29
N TYR A 68 -0.38 4.77 -12.18
CA TYR A 68 -0.55 3.32 -12.21
C TYR A 68 -1.85 2.92 -12.91
N ARG A 69 -2.98 3.57 -12.61
CA ARG A 69 -4.27 3.25 -13.27
C ARG A 69 -4.27 3.57 -14.76
N GLU A 70 -3.68 4.69 -15.15
CA GLU A 70 -3.53 5.05 -16.57
C GLU A 70 -2.67 4.03 -17.31
N LEU A 71 -1.53 3.62 -16.72
CA LEU A 71 -0.64 2.60 -17.27
C LEU A 71 -1.28 1.22 -17.29
N GLN A 72 -2.04 0.85 -16.26
CA GLN A 72 -2.76 -0.42 -16.19
C GLN A 72 -3.80 -0.53 -17.32
N ALA A 73 -4.54 0.55 -17.58
CA ALA A 73 -5.48 0.60 -18.70
C ALA A 73 -4.75 0.50 -20.04
N PHE A 74 -3.60 1.16 -20.20
CA PHE A 74 -2.79 1.11 -21.42
C PHE A 74 -2.15 -0.27 -21.66
N ALA A 75 -1.67 -0.91 -20.59
CA ALA A 75 -1.08 -2.24 -20.61
C ALA A 75 -2.05 -3.34 -21.07
N GLN A 76 -3.37 -3.11 -20.95
CA GLN A 76 -4.38 -4.03 -21.50
C GLN A 76 -4.44 -4.01 -23.04
N PHE A 77 -3.91 -2.95 -23.68
CA PHE A 77 -3.96 -2.76 -25.14
C PHE A 77 -2.58 -2.90 -25.83
N GLY A 78 -1.47 -2.75 -25.08
CA GLY A 78 -0.10 -2.81 -25.62
C GLY A 78 0.60 -4.14 -25.32
N SER A 79 1.25 -4.74 -26.32
CA SER A 79 1.98 -6.01 -26.17
C SER A 79 3.42 -5.86 -25.68
N ASP A 80 4.04 -4.70 -25.87
CA ASP A 80 5.41 -4.42 -25.43
C ASP A 80 5.44 -3.19 -24.52
N LEU A 81 5.68 -3.44 -23.24
CA LEU A 81 5.94 -2.39 -22.25
C LEU A 81 7.44 -2.31 -22.02
N ASP A 82 7.98 -1.09 -22.04
CA ASP A 82 9.37 -0.84 -21.69
C ASP A 82 9.63 -1.14 -20.20
N ALA A 83 10.89 -1.37 -19.85
CA ALA A 83 11.26 -1.78 -18.49
C ALA A 83 10.88 -0.75 -17.40
N ALA A 84 10.84 0.55 -17.74
CA ALA A 84 10.43 1.58 -16.80
C ALA A 84 8.92 1.49 -16.51
N THR A 85 8.10 1.30 -17.54
CA THR A 85 6.65 1.09 -17.37
C THR A 85 6.33 -0.19 -16.61
N GLN A 86 7.06 -1.28 -16.86
CA GLN A 86 6.90 -2.54 -16.10
C GLN A 86 7.20 -2.34 -14.61
N SER A 87 8.29 -1.62 -14.29
CA SER A 87 8.66 -1.31 -12.91
C SER A 87 7.59 -0.45 -12.22
N GLN A 88 7.07 0.58 -12.90
CA GLN A 88 6.00 1.41 -12.38
C GLN A 88 4.70 0.64 -12.15
N LEU A 89 4.33 -0.24 -13.08
CA LEU A 89 3.14 -1.08 -12.97
C LEU A 89 3.27 -2.04 -11.78
N ALA A 90 4.42 -2.70 -11.66
CA ALA A 90 4.69 -3.62 -10.56
C ALA A 90 4.74 -2.90 -9.19
N ARG A 91 5.23 -1.66 -9.14
CA ARG A 91 5.18 -0.85 -7.90
C ARG A 91 3.74 -0.45 -7.56
N GLY A 92 2.96 -0.04 -8.55
CA GLY A 92 1.55 0.31 -8.37
C GLY A 92 0.70 -0.86 -7.88
N GLU A 93 0.93 -2.07 -8.39
CA GLU A 93 0.27 -3.29 -7.88
C GLU A 93 0.53 -3.52 -6.40
N ARG A 94 1.79 -3.42 -5.97
CA ARG A 94 2.18 -3.59 -4.55
C ARG A 94 1.60 -2.51 -3.66
N LEU A 95 1.53 -1.29 -4.17
CA LEU A 95 0.96 -0.15 -3.47
C LEU A 95 -0.56 -0.33 -3.31
N VAL A 96 -1.26 -0.88 -4.30
CA VAL A 96 -2.66 -1.26 -4.18
C VAL A 96 -2.85 -2.37 -3.14
N GLU A 97 -1.97 -3.38 -3.09
CA GLU A 97 -2.04 -4.44 -2.07
C GLU A 97 -1.88 -3.91 -0.64
N ILE A 98 -0.90 -3.03 -0.39
CA ILE A 98 -0.67 -2.46 0.96
C ILE A 98 -1.81 -1.55 1.43
N LEU A 99 -2.59 -1.01 0.50
CA LEU A 99 -3.78 -0.23 0.85
C LEU A 99 -4.99 -1.10 1.18
N LYS A 100 -4.92 -2.43 0.98
CA LYS A 100 -6.00 -3.32 1.39
C LYS A 100 -5.98 -3.50 2.89
N GLN A 101 -7.12 -3.26 3.51
CA GLN A 101 -7.31 -3.36 4.93
C GLN A 101 -8.56 -4.18 5.26
N PRO A 102 -8.45 -5.21 6.12
CA PRO A 102 -9.60 -5.98 6.57
C PRO A 102 -10.53 -5.14 7.46
N GLN A 103 -11.82 -5.48 7.43
CA GLN A 103 -12.85 -4.82 8.23
C GLN A 103 -12.56 -4.98 9.73
N TYR A 104 -12.87 -3.93 10.50
CA TYR A 104 -12.71 -3.88 11.97
C TYR A 104 -11.28 -4.02 12.51
N LYS A 105 -10.26 -3.88 11.66
CA LYS A 105 -8.85 -3.87 12.08
C LYS A 105 -8.21 -2.51 11.79
N PRO A 106 -8.54 -1.44 12.54
CA PRO A 106 -7.92 -0.14 12.34
C PRO A 106 -6.41 -0.20 12.61
N MET A 107 -5.63 0.54 11.82
CA MET A 107 -4.18 0.59 11.94
C MET A 107 -3.76 1.92 12.58
N PRO A 108 -2.86 1.93 13.57
CA PRO A 108 -2.32 3.18 14.12
C PRO A 108 -1.43 3.90 13.10
N VAL A 109 -1.33 5.23 13.21
CA VAL A 109 -0.69 6.08 12.20
C VAL A 109 0.79 5.76 12.00
N GLU A 110 1.51 5.39 13.07
CA GLU A 110 2.92 5.00 13.01
C GLU A 110 3.16 3.77 12.12
N LEU A 111 2.23 2.81 12.11
CA LEU A 111 2.32 1.62 11.25
C LEU A 111 1.90 1.97 9.81
N GLN A 112 0.89 2.81 9.62
CA GLN A 112 0.50 3.28 8.29
C GLN A 112 1.66 4.01 7.59
N VAL A 113 2.36 4.87 8.34
CA VAL A 113 3.56 5.57 7.84
C VAL A 113 4.64 4.57 7.46
N ALA A 114 4.88 3.55 8.28
CA ALA A 114 5.87 2.51 7.98
C ALA A 114 5.52 1.69 6.73
N SER A 115 4.25 1.28 6.56
CA SER A 115 3.79 0.55 5.37
C SER A 115 4.00 1.35 4.09
N VAL A 116 3.55 2.62 4.08
CA VAL A 116 3.69 3.49 2.91
C VAL A 116 5.17 3.79 2.62
N PHE A 117 5.97 4.00 3.67
CA PHE A 117 7.40 4.22 3.52
C PHE A 117 8.12 3.01 2.91
N ALA A 118 7.74 1.79 3.30
CA ALA A 118 8.34 0.56 2.77
C ALA A 118 8.17 0.44 1.24
N VAL A 119 7.00 0.79 0.72
CA VAL A 119 6.72 0.77 -0.73
C VAL A 119 7.50 1.87 -1.45
N ASN A 120 7.46 3.09 -0.92
CA ASN A 120 8.09 4.24 -1.56
C ASN A 120 9.62 4.09 -1.69
N GLN A 121 10.26 3.44 -0.71
CA GLN A 121 11.69 3.15 -0.75
C GLN A 121 12.05 1.88 -1.52
N GLY A 122 11.06 1.17 -2.07
CA GLY A 122 11.29 -0.04 -2.87
C GLY A 122 11.66 -1.29 -2.05
N HIS A 123 11.42 -1.31 -0.74
CA HIS A 123 11.67 -2.50 0.10
C HIS A 123 10.77 -3.68 -0.30
N THR A 124 9.66 -3.41 -0.99
CA THR A 124 8.73 -4.41 -1.52
C THR A 124 9.01 -4.81 -2.98
N ASP A 125 9.93 -4.14 -3.69
CA ASP A 125 10.10 -4.34 -5.14
C ASP A 125 10.59 -5.75 -5.50
N ASN A 126 11.29 -6.42 -4.58
CA ASN A 126 11.77 -7.81 -4.75
C ASN A 126 10.73 -8.87 -4.36
N LEU A 127 9.57 -8.47 -3.83
CA LEU A 127 8.53 -9.39 -3.38
C LEU A 127 7.50 -9.62 -4.49
N GLU A 128 6.99 -10.84 -4.57
CA GLU A 128 5.79 -11.14 -5.36
C GLU A 128 4.56 -10.48 -4.73
N VAL A 129 3.61 -10.06 -5.56
CA VAL A 129 2.40 -9.33 -5.13
C VAL A 129 1.63 -10.08 -4.04
N GLY A 130 1.52 -11.41 -4.14
CA GLY A 130 0.84 -12.24 -3.13
C GLY A 130 1.53 -12.30 -1.77
N GLN A 131 2.83 -11.99 -1.69
CA GLN A 131 3.59 -12.00 -0.44
C GLN A 131 3.54 -10.65 0.30
N VAL A 132 3.05 -9.59 -0.36
CA VAL A 132 3.09 -8.22 0.16
C VAL A 132 2.30 -8.08 1.47
N LEU A 133 1.12 -8.67 1.57
CA LEU A 133 0.30 -8.61 2.80
C LEU A 133 0.98 -9.34 3.97
N ALA A 134 1.55 -10.52 3.72
CA ALA A 134 2.29 -11.26 4.73
C ALA A 134 3.57 -10.52 5.17
N PHE A 135 4.24 -9.86 4.23
CA PHE A 135 5.37 -8.97 4.51
C PHE A 135 4.95 -7.79 5.38
N GLU A 136 3.82 -7.14 5.09
CA GLU A 136 3.31 -6.02 5.89
C GLU A 136 3.02 -6.44 7.34
N GLU A 137 2.28 -7.54 7.53
CA GLU A 137 1.97 -8.04 8.87
C GLU A 137 3.23 -8.42 9.66
N GLY A 138 4.18 -9.09 8.99
CA GLY A 138 5.48 -9.45 9.58
C GLY A 138 6.33 -8.21 9.91
N LEU A 139 6.32 -7.20 9.03
CA LEU A 139 7.03 -5.95 9.22
C LEU A 139 6.47 -5.19 10.43
N HIS A 140 5.15 -5.15 10.59
CA HIS A 140 4.52 -4.52 11.75
C HIS A 140 4.89 -5.24 13.05
N ALA A 141 4.92 -6.56 13.05
CA ALA A 141 5.35 -7.34 14.21
C ALA A 141 6.84 -7.09 14.54
N TYR A 142 7.70 -7.07 13.52
CA TYR A 142 9.13 -6.81 13.67
C TYR A 142 9.39 -5.39 14.20
N LEU A 143 8.73 -4.38 13.64
CA LEU A 143 8.89 -2.99 14.08
C LEU A 143 8.40 -2.81 15.52
N LYS A 144 7.30 -3.47 15.92
CA LYS A 144 6.83 -3.46 17.32
C LYS A 144 7.82 -4.11 18.28
N ALA A 145 8.52 -5.17 17.86
CA ALA A 145 9.47 -5.89 18.71
C ALA A 145 10.84 -5.22 18.79
N ASN A 146 11.38 -4.78 17.64
CA ASN A 146 12.79 -4.37 17.51
C ASN A 146 12.97 -2.86 17.33
N ALA A 147 11.93 -2.13 16.93
CA ALA A 147 11.99 -0.71 16.59
C ALA A 147 10.86 0.10 17.26
N SER A 148 10.41 -0.34 18.45
CA SER A 148 9.29 0.28 19.14
C SER A 148 9.53 1.76 19.48
N ASP A 149 10.79 2.14 19.70
CA ASP A 149 11.19 3.52 20.00
C ASP A 149 11.08 4.43 18.77
N LEU A 150 11.35 3.89 17.56
CA LEU A 150 11.12 4.62 16.30
C LEU A 150 9.63 4.88 16.09
N LEU A 151 8.78 3.87 16.34
CA LEU A 151 7.33 4.01 16.23
C LEU A 151 6.78 5.04 17.23
N LYS A 152 7.28 5.05 18.47
CA LYS A 152 6.92 6.07 19.47
C LYS A 152 7.37 7.46 19.04
N SER A 153 8.59 7.61 18.53
CA SER A 153 9.09 8.90 18.02
C SER A 153 8.18 9.47 16.92
N ILE A 154 7.72 8.64 15.98
CA ILE A 154 6.78 9.07 14.93
C ILE A 154 5.45 9.53 15.53
N LYS A 155 4.94 8.80 16.52
CA LYS A 155 3.67 9.11 17.19
C LYS A 155 3.74 10.42 17.99
N ASP A 156 4.82 10.62 18.74
CA ASP A 156 4.97 11.75 19.67
C ASP A 156 5.40 13.03 18.94
N THR A 157 6.35 12.93 18.00
CA THR A 157 6.85 14.10 17.26
C THR A 157 6.00 14.43 16.04
N GLY A 158 5.28 13.44 15.49
CA GLY A 158 4.56 13.56 14.23
C GLY A 158 5.46 13.81 13.02
N LYS A 159 6.78 13.64 13.15
CA LYS A 159 7.80 13.95 12.13
C LYS A 159 8.62 12.71 11.77
N LEU A 160 9.10 12.71 10.53
CA LEU A 160 10.11 11.78 10.03
C LEU A 160 11.42 12.56 9.89
N GLU A 161 12.13 12.68 11.00
CA GLU A 161 13.51 13.22 11.04
C GLU A 161 14.48 12.21 10.42
N ASP A 162 15.62 12.69 9.95
CA ASP A 162 16.52 11.88 9.12
C ASP A 162 17.08 10.68 9.91
N ASP A 163 17.34 10.83 11.21
CA ASP A 163 17.74 9.73 12.09
C ASP A 163 16.67 8.61 12.17
N VAL A 164 15.39 8.99 12.16
CA VAL A 164 14.27 8.04 12.18
C VAL A 164 14.11 7.36 10.82
N VAL A 165 14.33 8.09 9.72
CA VAL A 165 14.34 7.56 8.36
C VAL A 165 15.42 6.50 8.21
N ASP A 166 16.64 6.79 8.67
CA ASP A 166 17.77 5.87 8.58
C ASP A 166 17.56 4.64 9.46
N GLY A 167 17.03 4.83 10.67
CA GLY A 167 16.64 3.74 11.57
C GLY A 167 15.58 2.82 10.95
N LEU A 168 14.54 3.39 10.31
CA LEU A 168 13.50 2.62 9.63
C LEU A 168 14.06 1.88 8.42
N ASN A 169 14.88 2.53 7.59
CA ASN A 169 15.51 1.89 6.43
C ASN A 169 16.37 0.70 6.85
N LYS A 170 17.14 0.84 7.94
CA LYS A 170 17.94 -0.26 8.48
C LYS A 170 17.06 -1.38 9.00
N ALA A 171 16.06 -1.08 9.82
CA ALA A 171 15.13 -2.06 10.37
C ALA A 171 14.36 -2.81 9.26
N MET A 172 13.92 -2.11 8.22
CA MET A 172 13.24 -2.69 7.05
C MET A 172 14.17 -3.56 6.22
N SER A 173 15.42 -3.13 6.00
CA SER A 173 16.43 -3.92 5.27
C SER A 173 16.80 -5.20 6.01
N ASP A 174 16.94 -5.13 7.34
CA ASP A 174 17.22 -6.30 8.17
C ASP A 174 16.03 -7.27 8.18
N PHE A 175 14.81 -6.73 8.29
CA PHE A 175 13.60 -7.54 8.16
C PHE A 175 13.45 -8.15 6.76
N GLN A 176 13.77 -7.42 5.68
CA GLN A 176 13.70 -7.94 4.32
C GLN A 176 14.64 -9.15 4.14
N LYS A 177 15.86 -9.09 4.70
CA LYS A 177 16.78 -10.24 4.70
C LYS A 177 16.22 -11.42 5.50
N GLN A 178 15.64 -11.16 6.67
CA GLN A 178 15.01 -12.19 7.50
C GLN A 178 13.80 -12.82 6.82
N PHE A 179 12.97 -11.99 6.16
CA PHE A 179 11.80 -12.42 5.43
C PHE A 179 12.19 -13.22 4.19
N ALA A 180 13.20 -12.79 3.43
CA ALA A 180 13.72 -13.56 2.30
C ALA A 180 14.29 -14.92 2.74
N ALA A 181 14.98 -14.98 3.88
CA ALA A 181 15.46 -16.23 4.46
C ALA A 181 14.31 -17.14 4.92
N GLY A 182 13.25 -16.57 5.52
CA GLY A 182 12.05 -17.31 5.94
C GLY A 182 11.14 -17.74 4.79
N ALA A 183 11.03 -16.91 3.74
CA ALA A 183 10.27 -17.21 2.52
C ALA A 183 10.95 -18.30 1.70
N SER A 184 12.29 -18.34 1.68
CA SER A 184 13.06 -19.47 1.15
C SER A 184 12.73 -20.77 1.90
N ALA A 185 12.63 -20.74 3.24
CA ALA A 185 12.23 -21.91 4.02
C ALA A 185 10.77 -22.35 3.78
N ALA A 186 9.84 -21.41 3.60
CA ALA A 186 8.44 -21.70 3.27
C ALA A 186 8.27 -22.26 1.83
N ALA A 187 9.03 -21.75 0.86
CA ALA A 187 9.03 -22.24 -0.51
C ALA A 187 9.56 -23.69 -0.63
N ILE A 188 10.51 -24.08 0.23
CA ILE A 188 10.99 -25.47 0.32
C ILE A 188 9.91 -26.40 0.90
N SER A 189 9.06 -25.93 1.82
CA SER A 189 7.96 -26.75 2.36
C SER A 189 6.81 -26.98 1.36
N ASN A 190 6.46 -25.97 0.56
CA ASN A 190 5.40 -26.11 -0.45
C ASN A 190 5.79 -26.98 -1.66
N SER A 191 7.10 -27.14 -1.94
CA SER A 191 7.57 -28.07 -2.98
C SER A 191 7.64 -29.53 -2.49
N ALA A 192 7.76 -29.75 -1.17
CA ALA A 192 7.70 -31.08 -0.58
C ALA A 192 6.26 -31.64 -0.57
N ASP A 193 5.24 -30.82 -0.27
CA ASP A 193 3.85 -31.28 -0.24
C ASP A 193 3.27 -31.57 -1.65
N ASN A 194 3.75 -30.86 -2.69
CA ASN A 194 3.24 -31.03 -4.05
C ASN A 194 3.85 -32.23 -4.81
N THR A 195 4.82 -32.94 -4.21
CA THR A 195 5.37 -34.19 -4.76
C THR A 195 4.79 -35.44 -4.09
N ALA A 196 4.07 -35.29 -2.97
CA ALA A 196 3.44 -36.41 -2.26
C ALA A 196 2.00 -36.72 -2.73
N SER A 197 1.34 -35.82 -3.46
CA SER A 197 -0.04 -36.02 -3.96
C SER A 197 -0.12 -36.60 -5.38
N ALA A 198 1.01 -36.82 -6.06
CA ALA A 198 1.06 -37.33 -7.43
C ALA A 198 1.37 -38.84 -7.54
N SER A 199 1.33 -39.60 -6.44
CA SER A 199 1.70 -41.03 -6.45
C SER A 199 0.74 -41.99 -5.72
N ALA A 200 -0.57 -41.67 -5.67
CA ALA A 200 -1.60 -42.62 -5.21
C ALA A 200 -2.72 -42.77 -6.24
#